data_AF-A0AA88H9E5-F1
#
_entry.id   AF-A0AA88H9E5-F1
#
_cell.length_a   1.000
_cell.length_b   1.000
_cell.length_c   1.000
_cell.angle_alpha   90.00
_cell.angle_beta   90.00
_cell.angle_gamma   90.00
#
_symmetry.space_group_name_H-M   'P 1'
#
loop_
_entity.id
_entity.type
_entity.pdbx_description
1 polymer ?
#
loop_
_entity_poly.entity_id
_entity_poly.type
_entity_poly.pdbx_seq_one_letter_code
_entity_poly.pdbx_strand_id
1 'polypeptide(L)'
;MHWEAATRYPQIADKMGQQRFDKIKRFLHFNDNSEVSEVTPEEHHSIDEQMIPFKERRNLRQYLPKKLTKWGIKVFTRASVSFVHDFEVYQRKATLVEDDIEPDLGVGGNIVLRLISTLPEKMNYKIYFDNWFSGLKLMSLLKIKGFPCIGTLNKARLKGCPLLKDSEMKKRERGTSDSGLTFIPAVL
;
A
#
# COMPACT_ATOMS: atom_id res chain seq x y z
N MET A 1 21.51 26.17 -2.06
CA MET A 1 20.20 26.61 -1.50
C MET A 1 19.52 27.54 -2.51
N HIS A 2 18.18 27.65 -2.48
CA HIS A 2 17.42 28.35 -3.55
C HIS A 2 17.78 29.83 -3.78
N TRP A 3 18.43 30.51 -2.84
CA TRP A 3 18.86 31.92 -2.95
C TRP A 3 20.30 32.11 -3.42
N GLU A 4 21.13 31.06 -3.39
CA GLU A 4 22.53 31.10 -3.82
C GLU A 4 22.64 31.20 -5.34
N ALA A 5 23.59 32.00 -5.85
CA ALA A 5 23.71 32.27 -7.28
C ALA A 5 23.79 31.00 -8.14
N ALA A 6 24.61 30.01 -7.73
CA ALA A 6 24.82 28.78 -8.49
C ALA A 6 23.66 27.78 -8.41
N THR A 7 22.79 27.88 -7.40
CA THR A 7 21.65 26.96 -7.21
C THR A 7 20.34 27.72 -7.09
N ARG A 8 20.27 28.89 -7.71
CA ARG A 8 19.13 29.80 -7.57
C ARG A 8 17.90 29.14 -8.19
N TYR A 9 16.80 29.14 -7.45
CA TYR A 9 15.51 28.68 -7.95
C TYR A 9 14.49 29.81 -7.87
N PRO A 10 14.30 30.58 -8.97
CA PRO A 10 13.52 31.82 -8.99
C PRO A 10 12.10 31.66 -8.41
N GLN A 11 11.44 30.53 -8.69
CA GLN A 11 10.08 30.25 -8.22
C GLN A 11 9.95 30.24 -6.69
N ILE A 12 11.04 30.02 -5.95
CA ILE A 12 11.07 30.13 -4.48
C ILE A 12 11.72 31.44 -4.07
N ALA A 13 12.89 31.75 -4.63
CA ALA A 13 13.74 32.85 -4.18
C ALA A 13 13.14 34.23 -4.42
N ASP A 14 12.33 34.39 -5.47
CA ASP A 14 11.67 35.65 -5.81
C ASP A 14 10.33 35.81 -5.08
N LYS A 15 9.78 34.72 -4.52
CA LYS A 15 8.51 34.73 -3.79
C LYS A 15 8.67 35.09 -2.32
N MET A 16 9.80 34.75 -1.70
CA MET A 16 10.10 35.13 -0.31
C MET A 16 11.60 35.10 0.01
N GLY A 17 12.02 35.86 1.01
CA GLY A 17 13.38 35.80 1.54
C GLY A 17 13.67 34.52 2.31
N GLN A 18 14.94 34.10 2.34
CA GLN A 18 15.40 32.85 2.98
C GLN A 18 14.94 32.72 4.45
N GLN A 19 15.11 33.77 5.25
CA GLN A 19 14.70 33.76 6.67
C GLN A 19 13.21 33.47 6.85
N ARG A 20 12.36 34.01 5.95
CA ARG A 20 10.92 33.75 5.99
C ARG A 20 10.61 32.30 5.62
N PHE A 21 11.27 31.78 4.59
CA PHE A 21 11.13 30.38 4.18
C PHE A 21 11.53 29.41 5.31
N ASP A 22 12.67 29.65 5.96
CA ASP A 22 13.15 28.84 7.07
C ASP A 22 12.20 28.88 8.28
N LYS A 23 11.63 30.06 8.56
CA LYS A 23 10.61 30.21 9.61
C LYS A 23 9.35 29.40 9.26
N ILE A 24 8.83 29.51 8.03
CA ILE A 24 7.64 28.75 7.58
C ILE A 24 7.90 27.25 7.68
N LYS A 25 9.05 26.77 7.19
CA LYS A 25 9.41 25.35 7.22
C LYS A 25 9.42 24.78 8.64
N ARG A 26 9.80 25.59 9.63
CA ARG A 26 9.86 25.19 11.04
C ARG A 26 8.48 25.11 11.70
N PHE A 27 7.52 25.90 11.23
CA PHE A 27 6.16 25.99 11.78
C PHE A 27 5.11 25.53 10.75
N LEU A 28 5.49 24.59 9.89
CA LEU A 28 4.57 24.02 8.93
C LEU A 28 3.56 23.14 9.68
N HIS A 29 2.30 23.57 9.68
CA HIS A 29 1.19 22.79 10.19
C HIS A 29 0.47 22.13 9.01
N PHE A 30 0.02 20.90 9.19
CA PHE A 30 -0.85 20.26 8.22
C PHE A 30 -2.22 20.91 8.28
N ASN A 31 -2.76 21.25 7.12
CA ASN A 31 -4.14 21.71 7.00
C ASN A 31 -5.08 20.50 7.10
N ASP A 32 -6.24 20.68 7.73
CA ASP A 32 -7.31 19.70 7.63
C ASP A 32 -7.81 19.67 6.19
N ASN A 33 -7.64 18.53 5.54
CA ASN A 33 -7.98 18.33 4.14
C ASN A 33 -9.27 17.53 3.97
N SER A 34 -10.11 17.43 5.02
CA SER A 34 -11.41 16.75 4.96
C SER A 34 -12.34 17.32 3.88
N GLU A 35 -12.16 18.59 3.48
CA GLU A 35 -12.98 19.31 2.50
C GLU A 35 -12.34 19.41 1.10
N VAL A 36 -11.23 18.72 0.84
CA VAL A 36 -10.58 18.77 -0.48
C VAL A 36 -11.41 17.97 -1.49
N SER A 37 -11.64 18.54 -2.66
CA SER A 37 -12.36 17.88 -3.76
C SER A 37 -11.75 16.52 -4.07
N GLU A 38 -12.55 15.46 -3.93
CA GLU A 38 -12.11 14.11 -4.25
C GLU A 38 -11.68 14.02 -5.72
N VAL A 39 -10.46 13.57 -5.95
CA VAL A 39 -10.03 13.23 -7.30
C VAL A 39 -10.73 11.95 -7.69
N THR A 40 -11.45 11.95 -8.82
CA THR A 40 -12.11 10.75 -9.32
C THR A 40 -11.11 9.60 -9.40
N PRO A 41 -11.33 8.47 -8.67
CA PRO A 41 -10.38 7.37 -8.68
C PRO A 41 -10.31 6.72 -10.06
N GLU A 42 -9.09 6.40 -10.51
CA GLU A 42 -8.86 5.61 -11.71
C GLU A 42 -9.26 4.15 -11.50
N GLU A 43 -9.49 3.39 -12.57
CA GLU A 43 -9.99 2.02 -12.48
C GLU A 43 -9.02 1.03 -11.77
N HIS A 44 -7.70 1.21 -11.93
CA HIS A 44 -6.69 0.26 -11.45
C HIS A 44 -5.93 0.81 -10.25
N HIS A 45 -5.88 0.03 -9.17
CA HIS A 45 -5.22 0.40 -7.92
C HIS A 45 -4.23 -0.66 -7.45
N SER A 46 -2.98 -0.26 -7.28
CA SER A 46 -1.91 -1.08 -6.70
C SER A 46 -1.71 -0.75 -5.22
N ILE A 47 -1.60 -1.78 -4.39
CA ILE A 47 -1.26 -1.67 -2.98
C ILE A 47 0.11 -2.29 -2.74
N ASP A 48 1.03 -1.49 -2.22
CA ASP A 48 2.41 -1.87 -1.94
C ASP A 48 3.00 -0.99 -0.82
N GLU A 49 4.25 -1.23 -0.48
CA GLU A 49 5.02 -0.56 0.56
C GLU A 49 6.01 0.41 -0.07
N GLN A 50 5.93 1.66 0.36
CA GLN A 50 6.87 2.71 0.00
C GLN A 50 7.76 3.09 1.18
N MET A 51 8.97 3.56 0.86
CA MET A 51 9.90 4.12 1.83
C MET A 51 10.07 5.61 1.61
N ILE A 52 9.70 6.41 2.62
CA ILE A 52 9.95 7.84 2.63
C ILE A 52 11.34 8.06 3.25
N PRO A 53 12.32 8.65 2.53
CA PRO A 53 13.65 8.86 3.06
C PRO A 53 13.64 9.70 4.34
N PHE A 54 14.14 9.12 5.43
CA PHE A 54 14.16 9.77 6.73
C PHE A 54 15.35 9.27 7.55
N LYS A 55 16.25 10.17 7.93
CA LYS A 55 17.52 9.82 8.59
C LYS A 55 17.52 10.05 10.09
N GLU A 56 16.63 10.89 10.62
CA GLU A 56 16.66 11.24 12.05
C GLU A 56 16.33 10.04 12.94
N ARG A 57 16.78 10.09 14.20
CA ARG A 57 16.52 9.06 15.20
C ARG A 57 15.13 9.26 15.81
N ARG A 58 14.10 8.78 15.12
CA ARG A 58 12.71 8.69 15.60
C ARG A 58 12.23 7.24 15.66
N ASN A 59 11.24 6.96 16.50
CA ASN A 59 10.70 5.61 16.72
C ASN A 59 10.05 4.99 15.47
N LEU A 60 9.56 5.81 14.54
CA LEU A 60 8.94 5.38 13.29
C LEU A 60 9.96 4.94 12.22
N ARG A 61 11.26 5.14 12.46
CA ARG A 61 12.29 4.77 11.50
C ARG A 61 12.36 3.25 11.36
N GLN A 62 12.35 2.79 10.11
CA GLN A 62 12.48 1.40 9.71
C GLN A 62 13.75 1.21 8.87
N TYR A 63 14.28 -0.02 8.93
CA TYR A 63 15.36 -0.46 8.07
C TYR A 63 14.86 -1.55 7.13
N LEU A 64 14.88 -1.28 5.82
CA LEU A 64 14.52 -2.26 4.78
C LEU A 64 15.72 -2.48 3.84
N PRO A 65 16.49 -3.58 4.01
CA PRO A 65 17.76 -3.75 3.29
C PRO A 65 17.60 -3.92 1.77
N LYS A 66 16.44 -4.39 1.32
CA LYS A 66 16.13 -4.66 -0.10
C LYS A 66 15.61 -3.44 -0.88
N LYS A 67 15.31 -2.32 -0.22
CA LYS A 67 14.83 -1.10 -0.88
C LYS A 67 16.01 -0.16 -1.16
N LEU A 68 15.91 0.65 -2.23
CA LEU A 68 16.94 1.63 -2.61
C LEU A 68 17.28 2.57 -1.44
N THR A 69 16.25 3.14 -0.83
CA THR A 69 16.36 3.87 0.43
C THR A 69 16.18 2.90 1.59
N LYS A 70 17.29 2.52 2.24
CA LYS A 70 17.27 1.50 3.29
C LYS A 70 16.73 2.01 4.63
N TRP A 71 16.92 3.29 4.93
CA TRP A 71 16.48 3.93 6.17
C TRP A 71 15.42 4.98 5.88
N GLY A 72 14.25 4.84 6.51
CA GLY A 72 13.17 5.79 6.32
C GLY A 72 11.93 5.46 7.13
N ILE A 73 10.82 6.12 6.79
CA ILE A 73 9.49 5.80 7.30
C ILE A 73 8.82 4.88 6.30
N LYS A 74 8.45 3.67 6.74
CA LYS A 74 7.67 2.73 5.94
C LYS A 74 6.21 3.20 5.92
N VAL A 75 5.64 3.27 4.73
CA VAL A 75 4.21 3.50 4.52
C VAL A 75 3.65 2.40 3.62
N PHE A 76 2.40 2.03 3.83
CA PHE A 76 1.60 1.28 2.87
C PHE A 76 0.83 2.26 2.02
N THR A 77 0.74 2.05 0.71
CA THR A 77 0.18 3.02 -0.23
C THR A 77 -0.80 2.35 -1.17
N ARG A 78 -1.93 3.02 -1.44
CA ARG A 78 -2.78 2.74 -2.61
C ARG A 78 -2.46 3.75 -3.70
N ALA A 79 -2.05 3.28 -4.86
CA ALA A 79 -1.71 4.13 -6.02
C ALA A 79 -2.43 3.68 -7.28
N SER A 80 -2.80 4.62 -8.15
CA SER A 80 -3.16 4.34 -9.55
C SER A 80 -1.93 4.48 -10.44
N VAL A 81 -2.15 4.53 -11.76
CA VAL A 81 -1.10 4.82 -12.73
C VAL A 81 -0.53 6.23 -12.51
N SER A 82 -1.37 7.19 -12.12
CA SER A 82 -0.99 8.60 -12.10
C SER A 82 -0.54 9.10 -10.72
N PHE A 83 -1.12 8.64 -9.62
CA PHE A 83 -0.81 9.17 -8.28
C PHE A 83 -1.09 8.19 -7.14
N VAL A 84 -0.51 8.50 -5.97
CA VAL A 84 -0.86 7.88 -4.69
C VAL A 84 -2.15 8.51 -4.20
N HIS A 85 -3.18 7.69 -3.98
CA HIS A 85 -4.50 8.12 -3.52
C HIS A 85 -4.59 8.14 -2.01
N ASP A 86 -3.94 7.19 -1.35
CA ASP A 86 -4.00 7.03 0.10
C ASP A 86 -2.77 6.30 0.62
N PHE A 87 -2.46 6.50 1.91
CA PHE A 87 -1.37 5.81 2.58
C PHE A 87 -1.61 5.63 4.08
N GLU A 88 -1.05 4.56 4.62
CA GLU A 88 -1.04 4.28 6.05
C GLU A 88 0.40 4.18 6.56
N VAL A 89 0.72 4.92 7.62
CA VAL A 89 2.06 4.89 8.22
C VAL A 89 2.24 3.60 9.03
N TYR A 90 3.33 2.88 8.80
CA TYR A 90 3.66 1.70 9.60
C TYR A 90 4.25 2.10 10.96
N GLN A 91 3.48 1.85 12.01
CA GLN A 91 3.76 2.21 13.41
C GLN A 91 4.12 0.99 14.27
N ARG A 92 4.56 -0.12 13.66
CA ARG A 92 4.89 -1.38 14.35
C ARG A 92 3.66 -1.92 15.09
N LYS A 93 3.71 -2.05 16.43
CA LYS A 93 2.63 -2.63 17.25
C LYS A 93 1.30 -1.88 17.10
N ALA A 94 1.33 -0.57 16.92
CA ALA A 94 0.10 0.21 16.76
C ALA A 94 -0.62 -0.03 15.42
N THR A 95 0.10 -0.42 14.36
CA THR A 95 -0.51 -0.85 13.09
C THR A 95 -1.11 -2.26 13.19
N LEU A 96 -0.80 -2.99 14.26
CA LEU A 96 -1.33 -4.34 14.54
C LEU A 96 -2.55 -4.29 15.45
N VAL A 97 -3.04 -3.11 15.82
CA VAL A 97 -4.30 -3.02 16.58
C VAL A 97 -5.40 -3.49 15.63
N GLU A 98 -6.02 -4.60 16.01
CA GLU A 98 -7.26 -5.09 15.41
C GLU A 98 -8.29 -4.00 15.69
N ASP A 99 -8.61 -3.20 14.67
CA ASP A 99 -9.89 -2.52 14.67
C ASP A 99 -10.96 -3.63 14.77
N ASP A 100 -12.07 -3.40 15.49
CA ASP A 100 -13.22 -4.34 15.64
C ASP A 100 -13.94 -4.67 14.29
N ILE A 101 -13.24 -4.47 13.17
CA ILE A 101 -13.65 -4.81 11.82
C ILE A 101 -13.49 -6.32 11.68
N GLU A 102 -14.54 -7.06 12.05
CA GLU A 102 -14.70 -8.43 11.57
C GLU A 102 -14.79 -8.42 10.05
N PRO A 103 -14.10 -9.36 9.36
CA PRO A 103 -13.40 -10.54 9.87
C PRO A 103 -11.88 -10.37 10.00
N ASP A 104 -11.21 -11.18 10.83
CA ASP A 104 -9.75 -11.27 10.85
C ASP A 104 -9.20 -11.80 9.51
N LEU A 105 -8.73 -10.87 8.66
CA LEU A 105 -8.05 -11.12 7.40
C LEU A 105 -6.52 -11.17 7.56
N GLY A 106 -6.04 -11.06 8.79
CA GLY A 106 -4.66 -10.75 9.12
C GLY A 106 -4.28 -9.31 8.78
N VAL A 107 -3.15 -8.88 9.33
CA VAL A 107 -2.62 -7.51 9.22
C VAL A 107 -2.63 -6.96 7.79
N GLY A 108 -2.15 -7.76 6.83
CA GLY A 108 -2.06 -7.35 5.43
C GLY A 108 -3.44 -7.14 4.78
N GLY A 109 -4.40 -8.02 5.05
CA GLY A 109 -5.76 -7.89 4.51
C GLY A 109 -6.51 -6.72 5.13
N ASN A 110 -6.32 -6.46 6.42
CA ASN A 110 -6.94 -5.32 7.10
C ASN A 110 -6.41 -3.98 6.56
N ILE A 111 -5.10 -3.90 6.29
CA ILE A 111 -4.50 -2.73 5.64
C ILE A 111 -5.11 -2.51 4.24
N VAL A 112 -5.28 -3.59 3.45
CA VAL A 112 -5.92 -3.47 2.12
C VAL A 112 -7.32 -2.89 2.24
N LEU A 113 -8.14 -3.39 3.18
CA LEU A 113 -9.50 -2.88 3.38
C LEU A 113 -9.53 -1.40 3.75
N ARG A 114 -8.66 -0.95 4.67
CA ARG A 114 -8.58 0.46 5.05
C ARG A 114 -8.17 1.34 3.87
N LEU A 115 -7.14 0.94 3.12
CA LEU A 115 -6.66 1.72 1.98
C LEU A 115 -7.67 1.83 0.82
N ILE A 116 -8.63 0.90 0.71
CA ILE A 116 -9.69 0.97 -0.31
C ILE A 116 -11.01 1.51 0.21
N SER A 117 -11.10 1.92 1.48
CA SER A 117 -12.38 2.30 2.10
C SER A 117 -13.06 3.50 1.44
N THR A 118 -12.29 4.35 0.75
CA THR A 118 -12.79 5.49 0.00
C THR A 118 -13.21 5.15 -1.44
N LEU A 119 -13.01 3.91 -1.91
CA LEU A 119 -13.50 3.50 -3.23
C LEU A 119 -14.97 3.07 -3.13
N PRO A 120 -15.84 3.56 -4.03
CA PRO A 120 -17.20 3.07 -4.06
C PRO A 120 -17.26 1.60 -4.50
N GLU A 121 -18.03 0.81 -3.76
CA GLU A 121 -18.24 -0.61 -4.03
C GLU A 121 -18.98 -0.83 -5.36
N LYS A 122 -18.76 -2.00 -5.99
CA LYS A 122 -19.45 -2.43 -7.23
C LYS A 122 -19.27 -1.50 -8.43
N MET A 123 -18.21 -0.69 -8.44
CA MET A 123 -17.83 0.20 -9.55
C MET A 123 -16.70 -0.35 -10.43
N ASN A 124 -16.36 -1.65 -10.29
CA ASN A 124 -15.36 -2.34 -11.10
C ASN A 124 -13.90 -1.86 -10.92
N TYR A 125 -13.59 -1.24 -9.79
CA TYR A 125 -12.21 -0.92 -9.39
C TYR A 125 -11.40 -2.19 -9.16
N LYS A 126 -10.24 -2.30 -9.81
CA LYS A 126 -9.37 -3.47 -9.80
C LYS A 126 -8.23 -3.28 -8.82
N ILE A 127 -8.15 -4.18 -7.85
CA ILE A 127 -7.17 -4.08 -6.76
C ILE A 127 -6.04 -5.09 -6.98
N TYR A 128 -4.81 -4.59 -7.00
CA TYR A 128 -3.60 -5.38 -7.17
C TYR A 128 -2.76 -5.30 -5.91
N PHE A 129 -2.26 -6.44 -5.44
CA PHE A 129 -1.39 -6.47 -4.26
C PHE A 129 -0.40 -7.63 -4.31
N ASP A 130 0.70 -7.47 -3.58
CA ASP A 130 1.74 -8.48 -3.49
C ASP A 130 1.39 -9.60 -2.50
N ASN A 131 2.30 -10.58 -2.39
CA ASN A 131 2.12 -11.73 -1.51
C ASN A 131 1.98 -11.38 -0.03
N TRP A 132 2.58 -10.28 0.46
CA TRP A 132 2.52 -9.95 1.87
C TRP A 132 1.07 -9.63 2.29
N PHE A 133 0.34 -8.90 1.43
CA PHE A 133 -1.06 -8.54 1.63
C PHE A 133 -2.05 -9.65 1.26
N SER A 134 -1.71 -10.52 0.31
CA SER A 134 -2.67 -11.51 -0.23
C SER A 134 -3.15 -12.57 0.76
N GLY A 135 -4.45 -12.84 0.74
CA GLY A 135 -5.05 -13.99 1.43
C GLY A 135 -6.37 -14.42 0.78
N LEU A 136 -6.70 -15.72 0.86
CA LEU A 136 -7.93 -16.26 0.24
C LEU A 136 -9.20 -15.60 0.83
N LYS A 137 -9.25 -15.41 2.15
CA LYS A 137 -10.37 -14.71 2.81
C LYS A 137 -10.53 -13.27 2.31
N LEU A 138 -9.43 -12.52 2.19
CA LEU A 138 -9.42 -11.17 1.64
C LEU A 138 -9.99 -11.16 0.21
N MET A 139 -9.48 -12.02 -0.67
CA MET A 139 -9.93 -12.09 -2.06
C MET A 139 -11.42 -12.43 -2.16
N SER A 140 -11.92 -13.32 -1.30
CA SER A 140 -13.35 -13.66 -1.21
C SER A 140 -14.18 -12.44 -0.79
N LEU A 141 -13.75 -11.70 0.24
CA LEU A 141 -14.45 -10.51 0.71
C LEU A 141 -14.45 -9.39 -0.34
N LEU A 142 -13.30 -9.14 -0.99
CA LEU A 142 -13.20 -8.15 -2.07
C LEU A 142 -14.17 -8.47 -3.22
N LYS A 143 -14.32 -9.75 -3.57
CA LYS A 143 -15.31 -10.19 -4.57
C LYS A 143 -16.74 -9.85 -4.14
N ILE A 144 -17.10 -10.08 -2.86
CA ILE A 144 -18.43 -9.75 -2.31
C ILE A 144 -18.68 -8.24 -2.39
N LYS A 145 -17.66 -7.42 -2.07
CA LYS A 145 -17.69 -5.94 -2.17
C LYS A 145 -17.63 -5.42 -3.62
N GLY A 146 -17.52 -6.30 -4.62
CA GLY A 146 -17.47 -5.89 -6.03
C GLY A 146 -16.13 -5.28 -6.45
N PHE A 147 -15.04 -5.66 -5.78
CA PHE A 147 -13.67 -5.32 -6.14
C PHE A 147 -12.96 -6.55 -6.75
N PRO A 148 -12.87 -6.66 -8.09
CA PRO A 148 -11.99 -7.64 -8.71
C PRO A 148 -10.56 -7.44 -8.22
N CYS A 149 -9.87 -8.52 -7.88
CA CYS A 149 -8.50 -8.42 -7.37
C CYS A 149 -7.56 -9.45 -7.99
N ILE A 150 -6.29 -9.08 -8.03
CA ILE A 150 -5.18 -9.94 -8.47
C ILE A 150 -4.07 -9.85 -7.44
N GLY A 151 -3.57 -11.00 -6.99
CA GLY A 151 -2.44 -11.06 -6.09
C GLY A 151 -1.70 -12.38 -6.20
N THR A 152 -0.45 -12.38 -5.74
CA THR A 152 0.33 -13.61 -5.58
C THR A 152 0.10 -14.18 -4.19
N LEU A 153 0.05 -15.50 -4.03
CA LEU A 153 -0.23 -16.14 -2.74
C LEU A 153 0.94 -17.01 -2.28
N ASN A 154 1.25 -16.92 -0.99
CA ASN A 154 2.24 -17.77 -0.35
C ASN A 154 1.67 -19.18 -0.28
N LYS A 155 2.48 -20.18 -0.61
CA LYS A 155 2.10 -21.59 -0.52
C LYS A 155 1.52 -21.98 0.84
N ALA A 156 2.02 -21.41 1.94
CA ALA A 156 1.49 -21.63 3.28
C ALA A 156 0.03 -21.17 3.45
N ARG A 157 -0.42 -20.20 2.64
CA ARG A 157 -1.79 -19.66 2.62
C ARG A 157 -2.71 -20.38 1.62
N LEU A 158 -2.21 -21.37 0.87
CA LEU A 158 -2.96 -22.19 -0.09
C LEU A 158 -3.42 -23.53 0.50
N LYS A 159 -3.56 -23.62 1.83
CA LYS A 159 -3.96 -24.86 2.50
C LYS A 159 -5.37 -25.27 2.04
N GLY A 160 -5.51 -26.48 1.50
CA GLY A 160 -6.78 -26.99 0.97
C GLY A 160 -6.99 -26.73 -0.52
N CYS A 161 -6.09 -26.00 -1.19
CA CYS A 161 -6.12 -25.87 -2.64
C CYS A 161 -5.63 -27.19 -3.29
N PRO A 162 -6.39 -27.78 -4.23
CA PRO A 162 -6.01 -29.02 -4.91
C PRO A 162 -5.02 -28.75 -6.04
N LEU A 163 -3.86 -28.17 -5.70
CA LEU A 163 -2.77 -27.89 -6.64
C LEU A 163 -1.71 -28.97 -6.57
N LEU A 164 -1.08 -29.25 -7.72
CA LEU A 164 0.08 -30.13 -7.81
C LEU A 164 1.21 -29.66 -6.90
N LYS A 165 1.95 -30.63 -6.35
CA LYS A 165 3.11 -30.31 -5.51
C LYS A 165 4.26 -29.79 -6.39
N ASP A 166 5.11 -28.93 -5.83
CA ASP A 166 6.29 -28.42 -6.55
C ASP A 166 7.20 -29.55 -7.07
N SER A 167 7.27 -30.68 -6.36
CA SER A 167 8.04 -31.85 -6.79
C SER A 167 7.49 -32.50 -8.07
N GLU A 168 6.18 -32.42 -8.29
CA GLU A 168 5.51 -32.93 -9.49
C GLU A 168 5.65 -31.91 -10.63
N MET A 169 5.46 -30.62 -10.32
CA MET A 169 5.62 -29.54 -11.29
C MET A 169 7.06 -29.45 -11.84
N LYS A 170 8.08 -29.68 -11.01
CA LYS A 170 9.50 -29.70 -11.45
C LYS A 170 9.83 -30.80 -12.47
N LYS A 171 9.03 -31.86 -12.54
CA LYS A 171 9.19 -32.94 -13.52
C LYS A 171 8.53 -32.63 -14.87
N ARG A 172 7.67 -31.60 -14.91
CA ARG A 172 6.98 -31.18 -16.13
C ARG A 172 7.85 -30.20 -16.92
N GLU A 173 7.49 -29.99 -18.19
CA GLU A 173 8.19 -29.05 -19.06
C GLU A 173 8.06 -27.61 -18.53
N ARG A 174 9.10 -26.81 -18.74
CA ARG A 174 9.10 -25.39 -18.39
C ARG A 174 7.94 -24.67 -19.11
N GLY A 175 7.20 -23.85 -18.38
CA GLY A 175 6.02 -23.15 -18.90
C GLY A 175 4.70 -23.87 -18.61
N THR A 176 4.75 -25.10 -18.09
CA THR A 176 3.54 -25.79 -17.60
C THR A 176 2.91 -25.04 -16.43
N SER A 177 1.60 -24.85 -16.47
CA SER A 177 0.79 -24.34 -15.37
C SER A 177 -0.17 -25.41 -14.83
N ASP A 178 -0.63 -25.21 -13.60
CA ASP A 178 -1.68 -26.00 -12.96
C ASP A 178 -2.72 -25.05 -12.37
N SER A 179 -3.96 -25.50 -12.30
CA SER A 179 -5.09 -24.70 -11.82
C SER A 179 -6.06 -25.58 -11.06
N GLY A 180 -6.58 -25.08 -9.95
CA GLY A 180 -7.55 -25.79 -9.12
C GLY A 180 -8.62 -24.85 -8.59
N LEU A 181 -9.79 -25.42 -8.32
CA LEU A 181 -10.87 -24.74 -7.63
C LEU A 181 -10.86 -25.15 -6.16
N THR A 182 -11.03 -24.18 -5.26
CA THR A 182 -11.17 -24.46 -3.83
C THR A 182 -12.36 -23.69 -3.28
N PHE A 183 -13.01 -24.26 -2.27
CA PHE A 183 -14.08 -23.59 -1.55
C PHE A 183 -13.48 -22.82 -0.39
N ILE A 184 -13.75 -21.51 -0.36
CA ILE A 184 -13.37 -20.65 0.75
C ILE A 184 -14.62 -20.54 1.63
N PRO A 185 -14.58 -20.96 2.91
CA PRO A 185 -15.70 -20.78 3.82
C PRO A 185 -16.15 -19.31 3.81
N ALA A 186 -17.47 -19.10 3.89
CA ALA A 186 -18.03 -17.76 3.86
C ALA A 186 -17.33 -16.89 4.92
N VAL A 187 -16.89 -15.72 4.47
CA VAL A 187 -16.33 -14.67 5.30
C VAL A 187 -17.54 -13.86 5.78
N LEU A 188 -18.32 -14.45 6.70
CA LEU A 188 -19.43 -13.82 7.41
C LEU A 188 -19.16 -13.98 8.91
#